data_AF-A0A1I4EUR8-F1
#
_entry.id   AF-A0A1I4EUR8-F1
#
_cell.length_a   1.000
_cell.length_b   1.000
_cell.length_c   1.000
_cell.angle_alpha   90.00
_cell.angle_beta   90.00
_cell.angle_gamma   90.00
#
_symmetry.space_group_name_H-M   'P 1'
#
loop_
_entity.id
_entity.type
_entity.pdbx_description
1 polymer ?
#
loop_
_entity_poly.entity_id
_entity_poly.type
_entity_poly.pdbx_seq_one_letter_code
_entity_poly.pdbx_strand_id
1 'polypeptide(L)'
;MNRFDRNKIDWSDLEYYGLTKDEFGKSKELETLLSTGKSHGLYPVIIQDDGGGYLQAFPRLELVRKEDGRIGVDFHFPIELAEAFHNPFHGYTFSESEQRILEKTGNLGKVVTLTHPYNGSEYPCYISLDPVTNHLVAMEAKHLHIPDNIHGVNLEEAQKAELKEGRLIRLEDMQDEKGNRFSGSIQVNANSLGLEVMSDYDMRIANLNEELLKVPTHYKDQPIPPSWQKDLCEGKTIRMNDENGRNPVFIRMNFATGQPEFSKDQAQNITKKPLRHKRVSNFKI
;
A
#
# COMPACT_ATOMS: atom_id res chain seq x y z
N MET A 1 9.60 18.89 -4.87
CA MET A 1 10.06 19.07 -6.27
C MET A 1 9.30 18.08 -7.13
N ASN A 2 8.71 18.51 -8.25
CA ASN A 2 7.90 17.62 -9.09
C ASN A 2 8.81 16.66 -9.88
N ARG A 3 8.36 15.41 -10.02
CA ARG A 3 9.07 14.37 -10.80
C ARG A 3 8.99 14.66 -12.30
N PHE A 4 7.92 15.31 -12.71
CA PHE A 4 7.62 15.65 -14.10
C PHE A 4 7.56 17.17 -14.26
N ASP A 5 8.11 17.66 -15.37
CA ASP A 5 8.09 19.07 -15.72
C ASP A 5 6.82 19.38 -16.52
N ARG A 6 5.94 20.20 -15.94
CA ARG A 6 4.68 20.62 -16.56
C ARG A 6 4.87 21.18 -17.98
N ASN A 7 5.99 21.87 -18.24
CA ASN A 7 6.23 22.50 -19.53
C ASN A 7 6.57 21.50 -20.64
N LYS A 8 6.81 20.23 -20.28
CA LYS A 8 7.09 19.15 -21.23
C LYS A 8 5.86 18.31 -21.57
N ILE A 9 4.68 18.63 -21.02
CA ILE A 9 3.43 17.93 -21.35
C ILE A 9 3.06 18.16 -22.81
N ASP A 10 2.82 17.06 -23.51
CA ASP A 10 2.26 17.04 -24.86
C ASP A 10 0.73 17.19 -24.80
N TRP A 11 0.26 18.46 -24.77
CA TRP A 11 -1.17 18.76 -24.62
C TRP A 11 -2.02 18.26 -25.79
N SER A 12 -1.46 18.13 -26.99
CA SER A 12 -2.18 17.58 -28.15
C SER A 12 -2.67 16.16 -27.91
N ASP A 13 -1.84 15.35 -27.27
CA ASP A 13 -2.15 13.95 -26.93
C ASP A 13 -3.24 13.88 -25.85
N LEU A 14 -3.14 14.72 -24.83
CA LEU A 14 -4.09 14.77 -23.72
C LEU A 14 -5.47 15.31 -24.16
N GLU A 15 -5.49 16.34 -25.00
CA GLU A 15 -6.72 16.96 -25.51
C GLU A 15 -7.55 15.98 -26.35
N TYR A 16 -6.91 15.07 -27.08
CA TYR A 16 -7.59 13.98 -27.79
C TYR A 16 -8.45 13.12 -26.84
N TYR A 17 -8.05 13.02 -25.57
CA TYR A 17 -8.75 12.28 -24.54
C TYR A 17 -9.64 13.15 -23.63
N GLY A 18 -9.93 14.39 -24.04
CA GLY A 18 -10.72 15.34 -23.26
C GLY A 18 -9.98 15.97 -22.07
N LEU A 19 -8.66 15.77 -21.95
CA LEU A 19 -7.83 16.34 -20.88
C LEU A 19 -7.27 17.71 -21.30
N THR A 20 -8.14 18.72 -21.33
CA THR A 20 -7.76 20.05 -21.84
C THR A 20 -6.81 20.80 -20.93
N LYS A 21 -5.96 21.66 -21.53
CA LYS A 21 -5.04 22.51 -20.77
C LYS A 21 -5.73 23.45 -19.79
N ASP A 22 -6.94 23.92 -20.11
CA ASP A 22 -7.64 24.89 -19.28
C ASP A 22 -8.34 24.28 -18.06
N GLU A 23 -8.87 23.06 -18.19
CA GLU A 23 -9.56 22.36 -17.11
C GLU A 23 -8.63 21.39 -16.38
N PHE A 24 -8.09 20.40 -17.09
CA PHE A 24 -7.19 19.41 -16.51
C PHE A 24 -5.85 20.05 -16.10
N GLY A 25 -5.34 21.00 -16.89
CA GLY A 25 -4.10 21.72 -16.58
C GLY A 25 -4.11 22.54 -15.30
N LYS A 26 -5.29 22.86 -14.75
CA LYS A 26 -5.43 23.58 -13.47
C LYS A 26 -5.96 22.69 -12.35
N SER A 27 -6.12 21.39 -12.61
CA SER A 27 -6.68 20.44 -11.65
C SER A 27 -5.66 20.03 -10.58
N LYS A 28 -6.17 19.66 -9.39
CA LYS A 28 -5.35 19.00 -8.35
C LYS A 28 -4.85 17.63 -8.78
N GLU A 29 -5.53 17.00 -9.74
CA GLU A 29 -5.13 15.71 -10.28
C GLU A 29 -3.82 15.82 -11.05
N LEU A 30 -3.67 16.86 -11.87
CA LEU A 30 -2.42 17.09 -12.58
C LEU A 30 -1.26 17.36 -11.61
N GLU A 31 -1.46 18.11 -10.53
CA GLU A 31 -0.42 18.29 -9.51
C GLU A 31 -0.01 16.96 -8.85
N THR A 32 -0.98 16.08 -8.64
CA THR A 32 -0.73 14.72 -8.15
C THR A 32 0.11 13.95 -9.17
N LEU A 33 -0.32 13.89 -10.43
CA LEU A 33 0.43 13.24 -11.52
C LEU A 33 1.86 13.78 -11.66
N LEU A 34 2.06 15.10 -11.60
CA LEU A 34 3.39 15.71 -11.73
C LEU A 34 4.32 15.33 -10.57
N SER A 35 3.77 15.12 -9.37
CA SER A 35 4.54 14.77 -8.18
C SER A 35 4.73 13.27 -8.00
N THR A 36 3.75 12.44 -8.37
CA THR A 36 3.77 11.00 -8.14
C THR A 36 4.02 10.18 -9.40
N GLY A 37 3.70 10.72 -10.58
CA GLY A 37 3.65 10.01 -11.85
C GLY A 37 2.31 9.37 -12.17
N LYS A 38 1.39 9.21 -11.20
CA LYS A 38 0.10 8.54 -11.39
C LYS A 38 -1.06 9.30 -10.75
N SER A 39 -2.26 9.18 -11.33
CA SER A 39 -3.46 9.74 -10.72
C SER A 39 -3.76 9.08 -9.37
N HIS A 40 -4.44 9.79 -8.47
CA HIS A 40 -4.84 9.29 -7.17
C HIS A 40 -5.78 8.09 -7.29
N GLY A 41 -6.69 8.16 -8.24
CA GLY A 41 -7.66 7.10 -8.57
C GLY A 41 -7.97 7.07 -10.05
N LEU A 42 -9.16 6.59 -10.38
CA LEU A 42 -9.66 6.63 -11.75
C LEU A 42 -10.07 8.06 -12.12
N TYR A 43 -9.73 8.49 -13.32
CA TYR A 43 -10.03 9.83 -13.82
C TYR A 43 -10.84 9.72 -15.12
N PRO A 44 -11.92 10.51 -15.28
CA PRO A 44 -12.72 10.48 -16.49
C PRO A 44 -11.92 10.96 -17.70
N VAL A 45 -11.94 10.18 -18.78
CA VAL A 45 -11.40 10.54 -20.09
C VAL A 45 -12.44 10.26 -21.17
N ILE A 46 -12.29 10.91 -22.31
CA ILE A 46 -13.08 10.64 -23.51
C ILE A 46 -12.25 9.78 -24.45
N ILE A 47 -12.83 8.70 -24.97
CA ILE A 47 -12.17 7.81 -25.94
C ILE A 47 -13.08 7.71 -27.15
N GLN A 48 -12.50 7.88 -28.33
CA GLN A 48 -13.21 7.65 -29.58
C GLN A 48 -13.32 6.14 -29.82
N ASP A 49 -14.53 5.65 -30.07
CA ASP A 49 -14.77 4.26 -30.44
C ASP A 49 -14.52 4.03 -31.94
N ASP A 50 -14.41 2.76 -32.35
CA ASP A 50 -14.18 2.36 -33.74
C ASP A 50 -15.33 2.78 -34.70
N GLY A 51 -16.50 3.11 -34.16
CA GLY A 51 -17.66 3.62 -34.89
C GLY A 51 -17.68 5.15 -35.04
N GLY A 52 -16.67 5.86 -34.52
CA GLY A 52 -16.59 7.32 -34.51
C GLY A 52 -17.44 7.99 -33.42
N GLY A 53 -18.01 7.21 -32.50
CA GLY A 53 -18.65 7.70 -31.28
C GLY A 53 -17.62 8.07 -30.22
N TYR A 54 -18.07 8.77 -29.18
CA TYR A 54 -17.25 9.11 -28.02
C TYR A 54 -17.81 8.40 -26.79
N LEU A 55 -16.97 7.67 -26.08
CA LEU A 55 -17.29 7.03 -24.81
C LEU A 55 -16.53 7.71 -23.67
N GLN A 56 -17.18 7.80 -22.51
CA GLN A 56 -16.50 8.21 -21.28
C GLN A 56 -15.95 6.98 -20.57
N ALA A 57 -14.64 6.97 -20.35
CA ALA A 57 -13.94 5.89 -19.66
C ALA A 57 -13.28 6.39 -18.38
N PHE A 58 -12.90 5.47 -17.50
CA PHE A 58 -12.33 5.79 -16.18
C PHE A 58 -11.05 4.98 -15.93
N PRO A 59 -9.93 5.26 -16.63
CA PRO A 59 -8.63 4.67 -16.34
C PRO A 59 -7.94 5.37 -15.16
N ARG A 60 -6.93 4.71 -14.60
CA ARG A 60 -5.87 5.40 -13.86
C ARG A 60 -4.87 5.96 -14.88
N LEU A 61 -4.49 7.22 -14.69
CA LEU A 61 -3.55 7.92 -15.56
C LEU A 61 -2.12 7.71 -15.07
N GLU A 62 -1.17 7.50 -15.98
CA GLU A 62 0.27 7.48 -15.71
C GLU A 62 1.01 8.43 -16.65
N LEU A 63 1.87 9.30 -16.12
CA LEU A 63 2.74 10.14 -16.93
C LEU A 63 3.94 9.34 -17.41
N VAL A 64 4.13 9.32 -18.74
CA VAL A 64 5.23 8.62 -19.38
C VAL A 64 6.15 9.60 -20.12
N ARG A 65 7.46 9.35 -20.07
CA ARG A 65 8.44 10.10 -20.86
C ARG A 65 8.55 9.46 -22.23
N LYS A 66 8.21 10.20 -23.27
CA LYS A 66 8.40 9.80 -24.67
C LYS A 66 9.88 9.89 -25.04
N GLU A 67 10.29 9.20 -26.10
CA GLU A 67 11.68 9.21 -26.60
C GLU A 67 12.19 10.62 -26.93
N ASP A 68 11.30 11.51 -27.37
CA ASP A 68 11.59 12.91 -27.67
C ASP A 68 11.71 13.82 -26.42
N GLY A 69 11.58 13.23 -25.23
CA GLY A 69 11.66 13.92 -23.93
C GLY A 69 10.38 14.65 -23.51
N ARG A 70 9.31 14.61 -24.31
CA ARG A 70 7.98 15.08 -23.91
C ARG A 70 7.32 14.11 -22.93
N ILE A 71 6.26 14.58 -22.30
CA ILE A 71 5.47 13.81 -21.34
C ILE A 71 4.10 13.55 -21.96
N GLY A 72 3.78 12.26 -22.15
CA GLY A 72 2.45 11.79 -22.53
C GLY A 72 1.69 11.21 -21.33
N VAL A 73 0.57 10.56 -21.62
CA VAL A 73 -0.24 9.85 -20.63
C VAL A 73 -0.59 8.45 -21.13
N ASP A 74 -0.35 7.45 -20.27
CA ASP A 74 -0.84 6.09 -20.47
C ASP A 74 -2.09 5.84 -19.61
N PHE A 75 -2.94 4.93 -20.08
CA PHE A 75 -4.20 4.56 -19.44
C PHE A 75 -4.18 3.13 -18.92
N HIS A 76 -4.40 3.00 -17.62
CA HIS A 76 -4.49 1.70 -16.95
C HIS A 76 -5.92 1.47 -16.48
N PHE A 77 -6.63 0.58 -17.16
CA PHE A 77 -7.98 0.18 -16.76
C PHE A 77 -7.92 -0.86 -15.64
N PRO A 78 -8.85 -0.83 -14.68
CA PRO A 78 -8.97 -1.90 -13.69
C PRO A 78 -9.19 -3.25 -14.35
N ILE A 79 -8.46 -4.24 -13.87
CA ILE A 79 -8.64 -5.65 -14.24
C ILE A 79 -9.07 -6.46 -13.02
N GLU A 80 -9.67 -7.62 -13.25
CA GLU A 80 -9.85 -8.59 -12.17
C GLU A 80 -8.48 -9.05 -11.66
N LEU A 81 -8.33 -9.23 -10.35
CA LEU A 81 -7.03 -9.56 -9.77
C LEU A 81 -6.46 -10.88 -10.32
N ALA A 82 -7.32 -11.85 -10.62
CA ALA A 82 -6.89 -13.11 -11.23
C ALA A 82 -6.21 -12.89 -12.60
N GLU A 83 -6.66 -11.89 -13.37
CA GLU A 83 -6.09 -11.56 -14.67
C GLU A 83 -4.65 -11.05 -14.58
N ALA A 84 -4.29 -10.39 -13.47
CA ALA A 84 -2.93 -9.90 -13.23
C ALA A 84 -1.89 -11.04 -13.23
N PHE A 85 -2.33 -12.27 -12.95
CA PHE A 85 -1.47 -13.45 -12.82
C PHE A 85 -1.63 -14.46 -13.96
N HIS A 86 -2.52 -14.22 -14.93
CA HIS A 86 -2.77 -15.15 -16.04
C HIS A 86 -1.54 -15.41 -16.90
N ASN A 87 -0.71 -14.38 -17.11
CA ASN A 87 0.50 -14.45 -17.92
C ASN A 87 1.74 -14.22 -17.06
N PRO A 88 2.91 -14.80 -17.43
CA PRO A 88 4.17 -14.44 -16.79
C PRO A 88 4.43 -12.93 -16.87
N PHE A 89 4.77 -12.32 -15.75
CA PHE A 89 5.10 -10.92 -15.67
C PHE A 89 6.61 -10.75 -15.91
N HIS A 90 6.97 -10.28 -17.11
CA HIS A 90 8.36 -10.09 -17.51
C HIS A 90 9.23 -11.35 -17.28
N GLY A 91 8.71 -12.51 -17.67
CA GLY A 91 9.39 -13.80 -17.51
C GLY A 91 9.26 -14.45 -16.12
N TYR A 92 8.60 -13.79 -15.16
CA TYR A 92 8.35 -14.35 -13.83
C TYR A 92 6.92 -14.88 -13.69
N THR A 93 6.76 -16.12 -13.20
CA THR A 93 5.45 -16.73 -12.90
C THR A 93 5.24 -16.79 -11.40
N PHE A 94 4.16 -16.19 -10.91
CA PHE A 94 3.84 -16.17 -9.48
C PHE A 94 3.20 -17.48 -9.04
N SER A 95 3.72 -18.06 -7.96
CA SER A 95 3.09 -19.22 -7.31
C SER A 95 1.78 -18.82 -6.62
N GLU A 96 0.88 -19.77 -6.36
CA GLU A 96 -0.38 -19.48 -5.63
C GLU A 96 -0.13 -18.79 -4.29
N SER A 97 0.94 -19.15 -3.57
CA SER A 97 1.30 -18.48 -2.32
C SER A 97 1.70 -17.02 -2.53
N GLU A 98 2.38 -16.70 -3.63
CA GLU A 98 2.80 -15.34 -3.96
C GLU A 98 1.62 -14.48 -4.42
N GLN A 99 0.72 -15.07 -5.22
CA GLN A 99 -0.53 -14.41 -5.60
C GLN A 99 -1.37 -14.07 -4.36
N ARG A 100 -1.49 -14.99 -3.41
CA ARG A 100 -2.15 -14.73 -2.12
C ARG A 100 -1.43 -13.64 -1.31
N ILE A 101 -0.09 -13.61 -1.31
CA ILE A 101 0.65 -12.54 -0.63
C ILE A 101 0.35 -11.18 -1.27
N LEU A 102 0.37 -11.10 -2.61
CA LEU A 102 0.06 -9.88 -3.35
C LEU A 102 -1.39 -9.44 -3.16
N GLU A 103 -2.35 -10.36 -3.24
CA GLU A 103 -3.77 -10.09 -2.97
C GLU A 103 -3.96 -9.47 -1.58
N LYS A 104 -3.31 -10.06 -0.58
CA LYS A 104 -3.45 -9.63 0.81
C LYS A 104 -2.74 -8.33 1.09
N THR A 105 -1.47 -8.26 0.73
CA THR A 105 -0.55 -7.21 1.19
C THR A 105 -0.21 -6.20 0.10
N GLY A 106 -0.69 -6.36 -1.11
CA GLY A 106 -0.35 -5.54 -2.27
C GLY A 106 1.14 -5.55 -2.66
N ASN A 107 2.01 -6.22 -1.91
CA ASN A 107 3.47 -6.18 -2.04
C ASN A 107 4.01 -7.61 -1.93
N LEU A 108 4.85 -8.06 -2.86
CA LEU A 108 5.30 -9.45 -2.88
C LEU A 108 6.15 -9.85 -1.66
N GLY A 109 6.81 -8.87 -1.05
CA GLY A 109 7.62 -9.07 0.15
C GLY A 109 8.96 -9.75 -0.05
N LYS A 110 9.41 -9.82 -1.31
CA LYS A 110 10.75 -10.27 -1.69
C LYS A 110 11.20 -9.61 -2.99
N VAL A 111 12.49 -9.70 -3.26
CA VAL A 111 13.09 -9.39 -4.57
C VAL A 111 12.97 -10.60 -5.48
N VAL A 112 12.56 -10.37 -6.73
CA VAL A 112 12.55 -11.38 -7.81
C VAL A 112 13.32 -10.86 -9.01
N THR A 113 13.89 -11.78 -9.79
CA THR A 113 14.54 -11.42 -11.05
C THR A 113 13.49 -11.35 -12.15
N LEU A 114 13.41 -10.20 -12.83
CA LEU A 114 12.61 -10.03 -14.04
C LEU A 114 13.51 -10.02 -15.28
N THR A 115 12.95 -10.40 -16.42
CA THR A 115 13.59 -10.33 -17.73
C THR A 115 13.06 -9.13 -18.50
N HIS A 116 13.97 -8.26 -18.96
CA HIS A 116 13.59 -7.06 -19.68
C HIS A 116 13.00 -7.42 -21.05
N PRO A 117 11.78 -6.96 -21.37
CA PRO A 117 11.05 -7.44 -22.55
C PRO A 117 11.74 -7.11 -23.88
N TYR A 118 12.59 -6.08 -23.91
CA TYR A 118 13.22 -5.62 -25.15
C TYR A 118 14.62 -6.21 -25.42
N ASN A 119 15.42 -6.50 -24.38
CA ASN A 119 16.83 -6.88 -24.54
C ASN A 119 17.19 -8.18 -23.80
N GLY A 120 16.24 -8.79 -23.09
CA GLY A 120 16.44 -10.05 -22.37
C GLY A 120 17.34 -9.96 -21.13
N SER A 121 17.81 -8.77 -20.73
CA SER A 121 18.65 -8.64 -19.54
C SER A 121 17.84 -8.92 -18.28
N GLU A 122 18.46 -9.59 -17.32
CA GLU A 122 17.89 -9.86 -16.00
C GLU A 122 18.18 -8.74 -15.01
N TYR A 123 17.18 -8.38 -14.19
CA TYR A 123 17.34 -7.37 -13.15
C TYR A 123 16.47 -7.67 -11.92
N PRO A 124 16.99 -7.42 -10.71
CA PRO A 124 16.26 -7.64 -9.46
C PRO A 124 15.19 -6.55 -9.25
N CYS A 125 13.97 -6.96 -8.91
CA CYS A 125 12.82 -6.09 -8.70
C CYS A 125 12.03 -6.41 -7.44
N TYR A 126 11.46 -5.36 -6.85
CA TYR A 126 10.28 -5.47 -6.00
C TYR A 126 9.02 -5.47 -6.87
N ILE A 127 7.98 -6.18 -6.42
CA ILE A 127 6.69 -6.28 -7.11
C ILE A 127 5.58 -5.83 -6.16
N SER A 128 4.68 -5.00 -6.67
CA SER A 128 3.45 -4.60 -5.99
C SER A 128 2.27 -4.63 -6.95
N LEU A 129 1.06 -4.61 -6.40
CA LEU A 129 -0.16 -4.31 -7.14
C LEU A 129 -0.44 -2.82 -7.11
N ASP A 130 -0.90 -2.29 -8.24
CA ASP A 130 -1.62 -1.03 -8.25
C ASP A 130 -2.95 -1.21 -7.50
N PRO A 131 -3.18 -0.51 -6.37
CA PRO A 131 -4.38 -0.73 -5.54
C PRO A 131 -5.68 -0.24 -6.19
N VAL A 132 -5.60 0.49 -7.31
CA VAL A 132 -6.73 1.02 -8.05
C VAL A 132 -7.08 0.09 -9.22
N THR A 133 -6.07 -0.46 -9.88
CA THR A 133 -6.26 -1.16 -11.16
C THR A 133 -5.89 -2.65 -11.13
N ASN A 134 -5.30 -3.16 -10.05
CA ASN A 134 -4.76 -4.52 -9.90
C ASN A 134 -3.61 -4.88 -10.86
N HIS A 135 -3.09 -3.94 -11.65
CA HIS A 135 -1.92 -4.20 -12.47
C HIS A 135 -0.68 -4.46 -11.61
N LEU A 136 0.16 -5.39 -12.03
CA LEU A 136 1.47 -5.61 -11.43
C LEU A 136 2.42 -4.45 -11.79
N VAL A 137 3.14 -3.96 -10.79
CA VAL A 137 4.12 -2.89 -10.93
C VAL A 137 5.46 -3.39 -10.41
N ALA A 138 6.52 -3.15 -11.17
CA ALA A 138 7.89 -3.47 -10.78
C ALA A 138 8.70 -2.20 -10.48
N MET A 139 9.56 -2.29 -9.47
CA MET A 139 10.62 -1.31 -9.23
C MET A 139 11.95 -2.05 -9.13
N GLU A 140 12.93 -1.66 -9.94
CA GLU A 140 14.29 -2.21 -9.83
C GLU A 140 14.87 -1.95 -8.44
N ALA A 141 15.55 -2.95 -7.87
CA ALA A 141 16.05 -2.88 -6.51
C ALA A 141 17.05 -1.73 -6.29
N LYS A 142 17.79 -1.35 -7.33
CA LYS A 142 18.74 -0.22 -7.32
C LYS A 142 18.10 1.14 -7.04
N HIS A 143 16.78 1.27 -7.24
CA HIS A 143 16.04 2.52 -7.02
C HIS A 143 15.50 2.67 -5.60
N LEU A 144 15.56 1.61 -4.77
CA LEU A 144 15.11 1.71 -3.39
C LEU A 144 16.04 2.61 -2.59
N HIS A 145 15.46 3.65 -2.00
CA HIS A 145 16.09 4.44 -0.95
C HIS A 145 15.52 4.05 0.41
N ILE A 146 16.39 3.69 1.35
CA ILE A 146 16.01 3.40 2.74
C ILE A 146 16.62 4.51 3.62
N PRO A 147 15.80 5.35 4.27
CA PRO A 147 16.31 6.37 5.17
C PRO A 147 16.82 5.76 6.47
N ASP A 148 17.69 6.48 7.19
CA ASP A 148 18.15 6.03 8.52
C ASP A 148 17.08 6.17 9.60
N ASN A 149 16.09 7.04 9.38
CA ASN A 149 15.01 7.32 10.31
C ASN A 149 13.67 7.30 9.56
N ILE A 150 12.67 6.65 10.15
CA ILE A 150 11.29 6.66 9.68
C ILE A 150 10.41 7.16 10.82
N HIS A 151 9.73 8.29 10.62
CA HIS A 151 8.80 8.86 11.59
C HIS A 151 9.38 8.96 13.02
N GLY A 152 10.64 9.36 13.17
CA GLY A 152 11.30 9.52 14.46
C GLY A 152 11.99 8.27 15.01
N VAL A 153 11.85 7.10 14.36
CA VAL A 153 12.49 5.85 14.76
C VAL A 153 13.70 5.56 13.87
N ASN A 154 14.88 5.36 14.48
CA ASN A 154 16.09 4.98 13.74
C ASN A 154 16.04 3.50 13.37
N LEU A 155 16.38 3.20 12.11
CA LEU A 155 16.45 1.83 11.62
C LEU A 155 17.76 1.15 12.01
N GLU A 156 17.65 -0.05 12.55
CA GLU A 156 18.78 -0.94 12.75
C GLU A 156 19.30 -1.49 11.41
N GLU A 157 20.58 -1.83 11.35
CA GLU A 157 21.17 -2.41 10.13
C GLU A 157 20.50 -3.73 9.71
N ALA A 158 20.02 -4.52 10.69
CA ALA A 158 19.23 -5.71 10.41
C ALA A 158 17.92 -5.35 9.70
N GLN A 159 17.16 -4.36 10.20
CA GLN A 159 15.92 -3.90 9.59
C GLN A 159 16.14 -3.34 8.18
N LYS A 160 17.23 -2.58 7.96
CA LYS A 160 17.60 -2.11 6.62
C LYS A 160 17.90 -3.27 5.68
N ALA A 161 18.56 -4.33 6.15
CA ALA A 161 18.82 -5.52 5.35
C ALA A 161 17.52 -6.26 4.99
N GLU A 162 16.58 -6.40 5.93
CA GLU A 162 15.26 -6.99 5.67
C GLU A 162 14.49 -6.19 4.61
N LEU A 163 14.47 -4.86 4.71
CA LEU A 163 13.85 -3.99 3.71
C LEU A 163 14.52 -4.08 2.33
N LYS A 164 15.86 -4.19 2.26
CA LYS A 164 16.59 -4.42 1.00
C LYS A 164 16.20 -5.74 0.35
N GLU A 165 15.89 -6.77 1.14
CA GLU A 165 15.38 -8.04 0.63
C GLU A 165 13.89 -7.98 0.29
N GLY A 166 13.21 -6.86 0.56
CA GLY A 166 11.78 -6.64 0.31
C GLY A 166 10.89 -7.10 1.46
N ARG A 167 11.47 -7.61 2.55
CA ARG A 167 10.74 -8.15 3.69
C ARG A 167 10.07 -7.04 4.49
N LEU A 168 9.03 -7.44 5.21
CA LEU A 168 8.28 -6.60 6.14
C LEU A 168 9.06 -6.44 7.45
N ILE A 169 9.22 -5.22 7.94
CA ILE A 169 9.72 -4.96 9.29
C ILE A 169 8.63 -4.33 10.15
N ARG A 170 8.74 -4.44 11.48
CA ARG A 170 7.83 -3.76 12.42
C ARG A 170 8.58 -2.64 13.14
N LEU A 171 7.99 -1.44 13.15
CA LEU A 171 8.50 -0.29 13.91
C LEU A 171 7.48 0.15 14.96
N GLU A 172 7.92 0.28 16.19
CA GLU A 172 7.14 0.79 17.31
C GLU A 172 7.45 2.26 17.58
N ASP A 173 6.55 2.98 18.24
CA ASP A 173 6.78 4.34 18.72
C ASP A 173 7.12 5.38 17.63
N MET A 174 6.67 5.15 16.39
CA MET A 174 6.70 6.15 15.33
C MET A 174 5.81 7.34 15.67
N GLN A 175 6.17 8.52 15.16
CA GLN A 175 5.46 9.78 15.41
C GLN A 175 4.98 10.43 14.11
N ASP A 176 3.69 10.76 14.04
CA ASP A 176 3.12 11.52 12.92
C ASP A 176 3.46 13.01 13.02
N GLU A 177 3.16 13.79 11.96
CA GLU A 177 3.41 15.23 11.93
C GLU A 177 2.70 16.01 13.05
N LYS A 178 1.66 15.43 13.66
CA LYS A 178 0.89 16.03 14.76
C LYS A 178 1.40 15.60 16.13
N GLY A 179 2.45 14.79 16.17
CA GLY A 179 3.06 14.29 17.39
C GLY A 179 2.41 13.04 17.97
N ASN A 180 1.40 12.45 17.30
CA ASN A 180 0.76 11.22 17.79
C ASN A 180 1.69 10.04 17.57
N ARG A 181 1.80 9.20 18.60
CA ARG A 181 2.54 7.96 18.49
C ARG A 181 1.70 6.86 17.89
N PHE A 182 2.31 6.06 17.03
CA PHE A 182 1.71 4.89 16.43
C PHE A 182 2.78 3.87 16.13
N SER A 183 2.30 2.67 15.82
CA SER A 183 3.13 1.55 15.48
C SER A 183 2.61 0.97 14.16
N GLY A 184 3.50 0.44 13.34
CA GLY A 184 3.17 -0.08 12.02
C GLY A 184 4.24 -0.97 11.44
N SER A 185 3.89 -1.63 10.34
CA SER A 185 4.78 -2.45 9.57
C SER A 185 5.26 -1.70 8.32
N ILE A 186 6.54 -1.78 8.01
CA ILE A 186 7.15 -1.08 6.88
C ILE A 186 7.58 -2.10 5.84
N GLN A 187 7.28 -1.81 4.57
CA GLN A 187 7.68 -2.65 3.46
C GLN A 187 7.92 -1.82 2.20
N VAL A 188 8.70 -2.35 1.28
CA VAL A 188 8.84 -1.78 -0.07
C VAL A 188 7.52 -1.92 -0.83
N ASN A 189 7.09 -0.83 -1.45
CA ASN A 189 5.97 -0.78 -2.37
C ASN A 189 6.47 -0.23 -3.72
N ALA A 190 6.48 -1.09 -4.73
CA ALA A 190 6.94 -0.75 -6.07
C ALA A 190 6.01 0.27 -6.76
N ASN A 191 4.73 0.33 -6.40
CA ASN A 191 3.80 1.30 -6.96
C ASN A 191 4.04 2.72 -6.43
N SER A 192 4.49 2.89 -5.18
CA SER A 192 4.93 4.19 -4.65
C SER A 192 6.41 4.50 -4.88
N LEU A 193 7.17 3.52 -5.39
CA LEU A 193 8.62 3.56 -5.60
C LEU A 193 9.42 3.80 -4.31
N GLY A 194 8.97 3.25 -3.20
CA GLY A 194 9.59 3.50 -1.90
C GLY A 194 9.05 2.62 -0.80
N LEU A 195 9.16 3.11 0.43
CA LEU A 195 8.64 2.43 1.60
C LEU A 195 7.20 2.87 1.88
N GLU A 196 6.37 1.91 2.29
CA GLU A 196 5.01 2.13 2.73
C GLU A 196 4.90 1.74 4.20
N VAL A 197 4.23 2.59 4.98
CA VAL A 197 3.78 2.24 6.34
C VAL A 197 2.40 1.60 6.22
N MET A 198 2.32 0.32 6.58
CA MET A 198 1.07 -0.37 6.85
C MET A 198 0.75 -0.26 8.33
N SER A 199 -0.40 0.31 8.65
CA SER A 199 -0.90 0.23 10.02
C SER A 199 -1.21 -1.22 10.38
N ASP A 200 -1.29 -1.53 11.67
CA ASP A 200 -1.79 -2.84 12.11
C ASP A 200 -3.18 -3.12 11.52
N TYR A 201 -3.97 -2.09 11.27
CA TYR A 201 -5.23 -2.18 10.54
C TYR A 201 -5.07 -2.68 9.09
N ASP A 202 -4.09 -2.19 8.35
CA ASP A 202 -3.86 -2.63 6.97
C ASP A 202 -3.38 -4.08 6.93
N MET A 203 -2.53 -4.46 7.90
CA MET A 203 -2.09 -5.84 8.09
C MET A 203 -3.24 -6.77 8.51
N ARG A 204 -4.23 -6.26 9.26
CA ARG A 204 -5.46 -6.99 9.60
C ARG A 204 -6.28 -7.30 8.37
N ILE A 205 -6.58 -6.29 7.54
CA ILE A 205 -7.35 -6.48 6.30
C ILE A 205 -6.66 -7.47 5.36
N ALA A 206 -5.34 -7.38 5.23
CA ALA A 206 -4.53 -8.31 4.46
C ALA A 206 -4.64 -9.76 4.99
N ASN A 207 -4.63 -9.96 6.30
CA ASN A 207 -4.56 -11.30 6.90
C ASN A 207 -5.90 -11.87 7.38
N LEU A 208 -7.03 -11.22 7.09
CA LEU A 208 -8.35 -11.70 7.47
C LEU A 208 -8.71 -13.02 6.75
N ASN A 209 -8.31 -14.14 7.35
CA ASN A 209 -9.26 -15.21 7.64
C ASN A 209 -9.81 -14.89 9.04
N GLU A 210 -10.94 -14.20 9.10
CA GLU A 210 -11.66 -13.88 10.33
C GLU A 210 -11.90 -15.14 11.20
N GLU A 211 -12.00 -16.31 10.55
CA GLU A 211 -12.13 -17.63 11.15
C GLU A 211 -10.90 -18.13 11.96
N LEU A 212 -9.71 -17.57 11.73
CA LEU A 212 -8.49 -17.95 12.45
C LEU A 212 -8.22 -17.08 13.69
N LEU A 213 -8.97 -15.97 13.86
CA LEU A 213 -8.83 -15.09 15.01
C LEU A 213 -9.49 -15.73 16.23
N LYS A 214 -8.68 -16.14 17.21
CA LYS A 214 -9.17 -16.64 18.51
C LYS A 214 -9.50 -15.49 19.43
N VAL A 215 -10.50 -14.69 19.04
CA VAL A 215 -10.93 -13.51 19.80
C VAL A 215 -11.38 -13.96 21.19
N PRO A 216 -10.75 -13.47 22.27
CA PRO A 216 -11.05 -13.93 23.61
C PRO A 216 -12.43 -13.42 24.02
N THR A 217 -13.27 -14.33 24.51
CA THR A 217 -14.56 -13.98 25.14
C THR A 217 -14.40 -13.67 26.63
N HIS A 218 -13.26 -14.04 27.22
CA HIS A 218 -12.94 -13.85 28.62
C HIS A 218 -11.46 -13.48 28.79
N TYR A 219 -11.18 -12.69 29.82
CA TYR A 219 -9.85 -12.58 30.41
C TYR A 219 -9.87 -13.27 31.76
N LYS A 220 -9.26 -14.46 31.83
CA LYS A 220 -9.43 -15.38 32.96
C LYS A 220 -10.92 -15.63 33.20
N ASP A 221 -11.44 -15.35 34.40
CA ASP A 221 -12.86 -15.52 34.74
C ASP A 221 -13.73 -14.29 34.44
N GLN A 222 -13.14 -13.17 33.99
CA GLN A 222 -13.88 -11.96 33.69
C GLN A 222 -14.38 -11.97 32.23
N PRO A 223 -15.69 -11.81 31.98
CA PRO A 223 -16.21 -11.76 30.61
C PRO A 223 -15.76 -10.48 29.90
N ILE A 224 -15.35 -10.63 28.64
CA ILE A 224 -15.08 -9.51 27.75
C ILE A 224 -16.40 -9.15 27.06
N PRO A 225 -16.93 -7.93 27.22
CA PRO A 225 -18.18 -7.53 26.58
C PRO A 225 -18.14 -7.69 25.05
N PRO A 226 -19.26 -8.04 24.39
CA PRO A 226 -19.29 -8.17 22.92
C PRO A 226 -18.81 -6.92 22.17
N SER A 227 -19.05 -5.72 22.72
CA SER A 227 -18.51 -4.47 22.17
C SER A 227 -16.98 -4.43 22.20
N TRP A 228 -16.35 -4.96 23.24
CA TRP A 228 -14.90 -5.06 23.38
C TRP A 228 -14.30 -6.21 22.58
N GLN A 229 -15.04 -7.31 22.40
CA GLN A 229 -14.66 -8.35 21.45
C GLN A 229 -14.64 -7.79 20.03
N LYS A 230 -15.66 -7.00 19.66
CA LYS A 230 -15.68 -6.27 18.39
C LYS A 230 -14.50 -5.29 18.29
N ASP A 231 -14.18 -4.57 19.37
CA ASP A 231 -13.01 -3.71 19.42
C ASP A 231 -11.70 -4.50 19.20
N LEU A 232 -11.58 -5.71 19.77
CA LEU A 232 -10.44 -6.63 19.55
C LEU A 232 -10.38 -7.18 18.12
N CYS A 233 -11.51 -7.53 17.50
CA CYS A 233 -11.57 -7.89 16.07
C CYS A 233 -11.12 -6.72 15.19
N GLU A 234 -11.53 -5.51 15.55
CA GLU A 234 -11.11 -4.25 14.93
C GLU A 234 -9.66 -3.90 15.29
N GLY A 235 -8.99 -4.73 16.09
CA GLY A 235 -7.62 -4.65 16.58
C GLY A 235 -7.30 -3.37 17.35
N LYS A 236 -8.30 -2.86 18.07
CA LYS A 236 -8.11 -1.94 19.18
C LYS A 236 -7.57 -2.72 20.37
N THR A 237 -6.86 -2.01 21.24
CA THR A 237 -6.51 -2.54 22.56
C THR A 237 -7.64 -2.24 23.53
N ILE A 238 -8.12 -3.25 24.24
CA ILE A 238 -9.09 -3.08 25.33
C ILE A 238 -8.34 -3.09 26.67
N ARG A 239 -8.88 -2.37 27.65
CA ARG A 239 -8.32 -2.28 29.00
C ARG A 239 -9.26 -2.95 29.98
N MET A 240 -8.80 -4.00 30.62
CA MET A 240 -9.44 -4.66 31.76
C MET A 240 -8.64 -4.41 33.04
N ASN A 241 -9.16 -4.86 34.17
CA ASN A 241 -8.39 -4.93 35.41
C ASN A 241 -7.96 -6.38 35.67
N ASP A 242 -6.86 -6.56 36.38
CA ASP A 242 -6.45 -7.86 36.91
C ASP A 242 -7.46 -8.41 37.93
N GLU A 243 -7.25 -9.65 38.39
CA GLU A 243 -8.15 -10.35 39.33
C GLU A 243 -8.39 -9.56 40.63
N ASN A 244 -7.45 -8.72 41.03
CA ASN A 244 -7.54 -7.91 42.24
C ASN A 244 -8.24 -6.56 42.00
N GLY A 245 -8.60 -6.24 40.76
CA GLY A 245 -9.19 -4.96 40.37
C GLY A 245 -8.23 -3.78 40.45
N ARG A 246 -6.93 -4.03 40.66
CA ARG A 246 -5.95 -3.00 41.03
C ARG A 246 -5.04 -2.61 39.88
N ASN A 247 -4.65 -3.57 39.04
CA ASN A 247 -3.71 -3.32 37.96
C ASN A 247 -4.40 -3.42 36.60
N PRO A 248 -4.21 -2.45 35.70
CA PRO A 248 -4.74 -2.55 34.35
C PRO A 248 -4.05 -3.67 33.57
N VAL A 249 -4.83 -4.37 32.76
CA VAL A 249 -4.36 -5.34 31.77
C VAL A 249 -4.88 -4.90 30.42
N PHE A 250 -3.97 -4.77 29.47
CA PHE A 250 -4.24 -4.40 28.10
C PHE A 250 -4.30 -5.66 27.26
N ILE A 251 -5.38 -5.83 26.51
CA ILE A 251 -5.61 -6.99 25.67
C ILE A 251 -5.68 -6.50 24.24
N ARG A 252 -4.93 -7.12 23.35
CA ARG A 252 -4.98 -6.89 21.90
C ARG A 252 -4.88 -8.21 21.17
N MET A 253 -5.22 -8.23 19.88
CA MET A 253 -4.98 -9.39 19.03
C MET A 253 -3.62 -9.26 18.34
N ASN A 254 -2.83 -10.34 18.34
CA ASN A 254 -1.71 -10.52 17.44
C ASN A 254 -2.24 -11.12 16.14
N PHE A 255 -2.25 -10.31 15.08
CA PHE A 255 -2.81 -10.71 13.79
C PHE A 255 -1.86 -11.54 12.93
N ALA A 256 -0.58 -11.62 13.29
CA ALA A 256 0.35 -12.58 12.68
C ALA A 256 0.09 -14.01 13.19
N THR A 257 -0.33 -14.17 14.46
CA THR A 257 -0.56 -15.48 15.09
C THR A 257 -2.03 -15.85 15.27
N GLY A 258 -2.94 -14.88 15.15
CA GLY A 258 -4.38 -15.03 15.43
C GLY A 258 -4.71 -15.18 16.92
N GLN A 259 -3.74 -14.99 17.82
CA GLN A 259 -3.92 -15.13 19.28
C GLN A 259 -4.03 -13.77 19.98
N PRO A 260 -4.72 -13.68 21.13
CA PRO A 260 -4.67 -12.49 21.96
C PRO A 260 -3.34 -12.38 22.72
N GLU A 261 -2.87 -11.15 22.88
CA GLU A 261 -1.74 -10.76 23.73
C GLU A 261 -2.23 -9.95 24.91
N PHE A 262 -1.63 -10.18 26.08
CA PHE A 262 -1.99 -9.55 27.34
C PHE A 262 -0.75 -8.83 27.90
N SER A 263 -0.86 -7.51 28.12
CA SER A 263 0.22 -6.68 28.65
C SER A 263 -0.21 -5.97 29.92
N LYS A 264 0.72 -5.75 30.85
CA LYS A 264 0.53 -4.90 32.05
C LYS A 264 1.07 -3.49 31.88
N ASP A 265 1.68 -3.19 30.74
CA ASP A 265 2.31 -1.90 30.45
C ASP A 265 1.60 -1.21 29.26
N GLN A 266 1.30 0.09 29.41
CA GLN A 266 0.65 0.91 28.38
C GLN A 266 1.56 1.26 27.21
N ALA A 267 2.88 1.01 27.33
CA ALA A 267 3.91 1.55 26.45
C ALA A 267 3.93 1.01 25.01
N GLN A 268 2.84 0.48 24.48
CA GLN A 268 2.69 0.22 23.04
C GLN A 268 1.51 1.03 22.49
N ASN A 269 1.84 2.19 21.94
CA ASN A 269 0.95 3.19 21.35
C ASN A 269 0.15 2.63 20.17
N ILE A 270 -1.18 2.43 20.29
CA ILE A 270 -1.98 2.00 19.12
C ILE A 270 -3.35 2.70 18.97
N THR A 271 -3.51 3.14 17.72
CA THR A 271 -4.48 3.97 17.01
C THR A 271 -5.90 3.40 16.92
N LYS A 272 -6.92 4.25 17.15
CA LYS A 272 -8.37 3.95 17.05
C LYS A 272 -8.95 4.32 15.67
N LYS A 273 -8.83 3.49 14.63
CA LYS A 273 -9.57 3.73 13.36
C LYS A 273 -10.34 2.49 12.84
N PRO A 274 -11.62 2.64 12.40
CA PRO A 274 -12.53 1.55 12.02
C PRO A 274 -12.44 1.04 10.56
N LEU A 275 -13.06 -0.12 10.33
CA LEU A 275 -12.97 -1.06 9.19
C LEU A 275 -13.54 -0.64 7.81
N ARG A 276 -13.43 0.62 7.38
CA ARG A 276 -14.07 1.04 6.10
C ARG A 276 -13.22 1.88 5.17
N HIS A 277 -12.02 1.45 4.82
CA HIS A 277 -11.32 1.99 3.64
C HIS A 277 -10.65 0.82 2.91
N LYS A 278 -10.85 0.72 1.57
CA LYS A 278 -9.84 0.09 0.70
C LYS A 278 -8.50 0.70 1.10
N ARG A 279 -7.46 -0.12 1.22
CA ARG A 279 -6.13 0.26 1.70
C ARG A 279 -5.70 1.63 1.15
N VAL A 280 -5.85 2.67 1.97
CA VAL A 280 -5.26 3.98 1.74
C VAL A 280 -4.26 4.15 2.86
N SER A 281 -3.05 3.62 2.65
CA SER A 281 -1.93 3.99 3.51
C SER A 281 -1.73 5.49 3.33
N ASN A 282 -2.07 6.24 4.39
CA ASN A 282 -2.02 7.71 4.38
C ASN A 282 -0.66 8.25 4.85
N PHE A 283 0.32 7.37 5.04
CA PHE A 283 1.65 7.73 5.53
C PHE A 283 2.67 7.42 4.44
N LYS A 284 2.94 8.44 3.62
CA LYS A 284 4.13 8.46 2.78
C LYS A 284 5.33 8.78 3.67
N ILE A 285 6.40 8.02 3.48
CA ILE A 285 7.72 8.25 4.07
C ILE A 285 8.49 9.25 3.19
#